data_AF-A0A7C2P0K3-F1
#
_entry.id   AF-A0A7C2P0K3-F1
#
_cell.length_a   1.000
_cell.length_b   1.000
_cell.length_c   1.000
_cell.angle_alpha   90.00
_cell.angle_beta   90.00
_cell.angle_gamma   90.00
#
_symmetry.space_group_name_H-M   'P 1'
#
loop_
_entity.id
_entity.type
_entity.pdbx_description
1 polymer ?
#
loop_
_entity_poly.entity_id
_entity_poly.type
_entity_poly.pdbx_seq_one_letter_code
_entity_poly.pdbx_strand_id
1 'polypeptide(L)'
;MAKKSTTKSLAGQVPPEQLDLPVSIDNTGKFVTLREVMQPTMAAKAAALTSLTPEKKAELTARRIAAQPKYQMAMVGGGMIDKDRAIEEVKSQSEIGRLLVEIEQRVINHLMQTISQ
;
A
#
# COMPACT_ATOMS: atom_id res chain seq x y z
N MET A 1 18.50 -27.54 -27.10
CA MET A 1 17.61 -26.38 -27.32
C MET A 1 17.10 -25.90 -25.97
N ALA A 2 17.70 -24.84 -25.41
CA ALA A 2 17.32 -24.30 -24.11
C ALA A 2 16.10 -23.39 -24.27
N LYS A 3 14.94 -23.82 -23.75
CA LYS A 3 13.75 -22.98 -23.64
C LYS A 3 14.03 -21.94 -22.55
N LYS A 4 14.38 -20.71 -22.94
CA LYS A 4 14.42 -19.56 -22.04
C LYS A 4 13.01 -19.36 -21.50
N SER A 5 12.83 -19.61 -20.20
CA SER A 5 11.63 -19.26 -19.46
C SER A 5 11.47 -17.74 -19.50
N THR A 6 10.51 -17.28 -20.29
CA THR A 6 10.14 -15.87 -20.36
C THR A 6 9.40 -15.50 -19.07
N THR A 7 10.13 -15.11 -18.04
CA THR A 7 9.55 -14.42 -16.87
C THR A 7 9.01 -13.08 -17.38
N LYS A 8 7.74 -13.06 -17.81
CA LYS A 8 7.04 -11.86 -18.25
C LYS A 8 7.09 -10.87 -17.09
N SER A 9 7.84 -9.78 -17.25
CA SER A 9 8.13 -8.87 -16.15
C SER A 9 6.84 -8.20 -15.65
N LEU A 10 6.34 -8.64 -14.49
CA LEU A 10 5.26 -7.99 -13.73
C LEU A 10 5.57 -6.51 -13.41
N ALA A 11 6.83 -6.10 -13.50
CA ALA A 11 7.33 -4.73 -13.39
C ALA A 11 6.76 -3.75 -14.44
N GLY A 12 6.04 -4.20 -15.47
CA GLY A 12 5.48 -3.33 -16.51
C GLY A 12 4.05 -2.82 -16.26
N GLN A 13 3.31 -3.37 -15.29
CA GLN A 13 1.90 -3.03 -15.04
C GLN A 13 1.68 -2.17 -13.78
N VAL A 14 2.66 -2.16 -12.87
CA VAL A 14 2.61 -1.35 -11.64
C VAL A 14 3.54 -0.15 -11.80
N PRO A 15 3.08 1.09 -11.57
CA PRO A 15 3.95 2.25 -11.61
C PRO A 15 5.16 2.07 -10.68
N PRO A 16 6.37 2.47 -11.09
CA PRO A 16 7.59 2.24 -10.30
C PRO A 16 7.50 2.90 -8.92
N GLU A 17 6.81 4.03 -8.81
CA GLU A 17 6.55 4.73 -7.55
C GLU A 17 5.79 3.86 -6.54
N GLN A 18 4.92 2.95 -6.98
CA GLN A 18 4.16 2.05 -6.11
C GLN A 18 4.99 0.86 -5.62
N LEU A 19 6.11 0.53 -6.29
CA LEU A 19 6.97 -0.59 -5.91
C LEU A 19 7.70 -0.35 -4.58
N ASP A 20 8.07 0.91 -4.33
CA ASP A 20 8.80 1.34 -3.13
C ASP A 20 7.86 1.72 -1.97
N LEU A 21 6.55 1.74 -2.20
CA LEU A 21 5.58 2.02 -1.14
C LEU A 21 5.37 0.81 -0.23
N PRO A 22 5.18 1.03 1.08
CA PRO A 22 4.86 -0.05 2.00
C PRO A 22 3.47 -0.61 1.70
N VAL A 23 3.34 -1.93 1.71
CA VAL A 23 2.09 -2.66 1.40
C VAL A 23 1.65 -3.56 2.53
N SER A 24 2.56 -3.98 3.40
CA SER A 24 2.20 -4.74 4.60
C SER A 24 3.24 -4.54 5.70
N ILE A 25 3.05 -5.24 6.81
CA ILE A 25 3.95 -5.31 7.94
C ILE A 25 4.32 -6.78 8.12
N ASP A 26 5.59 -7.08 8.39
CA ASP A 26 6.02 -8.44 8.68
C ASP A 26 5.71 -8.85 10.13
N ASN A 27 5.98 -10.13 10.46
CA ASN A 27 5.79 -10.67 11.80
C ASN A 27 6.64 -9.99 12.89
N THR A 28 7.61 -9.15 12.51
CA THR A 28 8.47 -8.39 13.44
C THR A 28 8.00 -6.95 13.64
N GLY A 29 6.93 -6.54 12.93
CA GLY A 29 6.42 -5.17 12.97
C GLY A 29 7.11 -4.22 11.98
N LYS A 30 7.96 -4.72 11.08
CA LYS A 30 8.65 -3.93 10.06
C LYS A 30 7.77 -3.78 8.82
N PHE A 31 7.76 -2.58 8.23
CA PHE A 31 7.10 -2.35 6.96
C PHE A 31 7.78 -3.10 5.81
N VAL A 32 6.96 -3.73 4.98
CA VAL A 32 7.37 -4.47 3.78
C VAL A 32 6.83 -3.74 2.56
N THR A 33 7.70 -3.49 1.59
CA THR A 33 7.37 -2.83 0.32
C THR A 33 6.83 -3.83 -0.71
N LEU A 34 6.15 -3.32 -1.74
CA LEU A 34 5.66 -4.17 -2.82
C LEU A 34 6.81 -4.90 -3.53
N ARG A 35 7.95 -4.22 -3.74
CA ARG A 35 9.17 -4.82 -4.30
C ARG A 35 9.69 -5.99 -3.47
N GLU A 36 9.66 -5.87 -2.14
CA GLU A 36 10.06 -6.97 -1.25
C GLU A 36 9.08 -8.13 -1.35
N VAL A 37 7.77 -7.88 -1.36
CA VAL A 37 6.75 -8.94 -1.47
C VAL A 37 6.86 -9.72 -2.78
N MET A 38 7.31 -9.11 -3.87
CA MET A 38 7.57 -9.83 -5.12
C MET A 38 8.70 -10.88 -5.00
N GLN A 39 9.48 -10.85 -3.92
CA GLN A 39 10.48 -11.87 -3.63
C GLN A 39 9.83 -13.04 -2.87
N PRO A 40 10.00 -14.30 -3.33
CA PRO A 40 9.34 -15.47 -2.74
C PRO A 40 9.56 -15.62 -1.22
N THR A 41 10.75 -15.23 -0.75
CA THR A 41 11.17 -15.34 0.65
C THR A 41 10.47 -14.35 1.58
N MET A 42 9.99 -13.21 1.04
CA MET A 42 9.33 -12.15 1.80
C MET A 42 7.81 -12.19 1.65
N ALA A 43 7.29 -12.73 0.54
CA ALA A 43 5.86 -12.99 0.37
C ALA A 43 5.26 -13.80 1.53
N ALA A 44 5.98 -14.84 1.98
CA ALA A 44 5.56 -15.68 3.11
C ALA A 44 5.66 -15.00 4.49
N LYS A 45 6.35 -13.86 4.59
CA LYS A 45 6.57 -13.12 5.84
C LYS A 45 5.69 -11.89 5.98
N ALA A 46 5.11 -11.40 4.90
CA ALA A 46 4.17 -10.30 4.93
C ALA A 46 2.86 -10.77 5.60
N ALA A 47 2.43 -10.04 6.64
CA ALA A 47 1.14 -10.31 7.26
C ALA A 47 0.02 -10.06 6.23
N ALA A 48 -1.08 -10.80 6.35
CA ALA A 48 -2.27 -10.50 5.59
C ALA A 48 -2.80 -9.11 5.99
N LEU A 49 -3.21 -8.29 5.03
CA LEU A 49 -3.83 -7.00 5.35
C LEU A 49 -5.04 -7.12 6.28
N THR A 50 -5.75 -8.24 6.22
CA THR A 50 -6.90 -8.56 7.10
C THR A 50 -6.49 -8.82 8.55
N SER A 51 -5.26 -9.27 8.81
CA SER A 51 -4.77 -9.53 10.16
C SER A 51 -4.17 -8.30 10.86
N LEU A 52 -4.02 -7.18 10.15
CA LEU A 52 -3.53 -5.94 10.74
C LEU A 52 -4.62 -5.24 11.57
N THR A 53 -4.23 -4.72 12.74
CA THR A 53 -5.13 -3.90 13.57
C THR A 53 -5.47 -2.57 12.86
N PRO A 54 -6.59 -1.92 13.21
CA PRO A 54 -6.96 -0.62 12.64
C PRO A 54 -5.87 0.45 12.77
N GLU A 55 -5.12 0.46 13.87
CA GLU A 55 -4.03 1.39 14.12
C GLU A 55 -2.85 1.12 13.17
N LYS A 56 -2.53 -0.15 12.94
CA LYS A 56 -1.45 -0.54 12.01
C LYS A 56 -1.81 -0.24 10.56
N LYS A 57 -3.09 -0.39 10.21
CA LYS A 57 -3.63 0.01 8.90
C LYS A 57 -3.56 1.53 8.70
N ALA A 58 -3.89 2.30 9.74
CA ALA A 58 -3.73 3.76 9.72
C ALA A 58 -2.27 4.17 9.60
N GLU A 59 -1.36 3.55 10.36
CA GLU A 59 0.08 3.81 10.28
C GLU A 59 0.64 3.52 8.89
N LEU A 60 0.27 2.37 8.31
CA LEU A 60 0.64 1.98 6.95
C LEU A 60 0.14 3.02 5.93
N THR A 61 -1.12 3.43 6.02
CA THR A 61 -1.74 4.41 5.14
C THR A 61 -1.05 5.77 5.24
N ALA A 62 -0.80 6.26 6.47
CA ALA A 62 -0.12 7.53 6.69
C ALA A 62 1.30 7.53 6.08
N ARG A 63 2.04 6.42 6.19
CA ARG A 63 3.36 6.28 5.57
C ARG A 63 3.29 6.26 4.04
N ARG A 64 2.29 5.60 3.46
CA ARG A 64 2.06 5.61 2.01
C ARG A 64 1.75 7.02 1.50
N ILE A 65 0.88 7.75 2.18
CA ILE A 65 0.53 9.14 1.83
C ILE A 65 1.76 10.05 1.93
N ALA A 66 2.55 9.90 3.00
CA ALA A 66 3.77 10.69 3.21
C ALA A 66 4.82 10.46 2.12
N ALA A 67 4.99 9.21 1.67
CA ALA A 67 5.98 8.83 0.66
C ALA A 67 5.58 9.24 -0.77
N GLN A 68 4.32 9.56 -1.03
CA GLN A 68 3.88 10.04 -2.34
C GLN A 68 4.25 11.51 -2.52
N PRO A 69 4.91 11.92 -3.62
CA PRO A 69 5.37 13.30 -3.80
C PRO A 69 4.20 14.28 -3.94
N LYS A 70 3.17 13.90 -4.69
CA LYS A 70 1.94 14.68 -4.87
C LYS A 70 0.77 13.92 -4.25
N TYR A 71 0.04 14.57 -3.35
CA TYR A 71 -1.16 14.01 -2.75
C TYR A 71 -2.21 15.11 -2.58
N GLN A 72 -3.25 15.05 -3.40
CA GLN A 72 -4.43 15.90 -3.32
C GLN A 72 -5.64 15.06 -3.69
N MET A 73 -6.65 15.05 -2.83
CA MET A 73 -7.94 14.41 -3.10
C MET A 73 -9.07 15.39 -2.85
N ALA A 74 -10.01 15.45 -3.79
CA ALA A 74 -11.28 16.12 -3.58
C ALA A 74 -12.28 15.12 -3.01
N MET A 75 -12.82 15.40 -1.83
CA MET A 75 -13.83 14.57 -1.18
C MET A 75 -15.16 15.33 -1.13
N VAL A 76 -16.24 14.70 -1.59
CA VAL A 76 -17.59 15.27 -1.48
C VAL A 76 -17.92 15.47 -0.01
N GLY A 77 -18.28 16.70 0.37
CA GLY A 77 -18.53 17.09 1.77
C GLY A 77 -17.28 17.38 2.61
N GLY A 78 -16.09 16.87 2.23
CA GLY A 78 -14.81 17.10 2.94
C GLY A 78 -13.91 18.18 2.33
N GLY A 79 -14.20 18.61 1.10
CA GLY A 79 -13.42 19.60 0.36
C GLY A 79 -12.13 19.03 -0.24
N MET A 80 -11.15 19.92 -0.52
CA MET A 80 -9.80 19.51 -0.88
C MET A 80 -9.06 19.02 0.37
N ILE A 81 -8.50 17.82 0.27
CA ILE A 81 -7.65 17.21 1.28
C ILE A 81 -6.25 17.12 0.70
N ASP A 82 -5.33 17.88 1.29
CA ASP A 82 -3.90 17.79 0.99
C ASP A 82 -3.22 16.69 1.80
N LYS A 83 -1.92 16.51 1.57
CA LYS A 83 -1.12 15.47 2.21
C LYS A 83 -1.13 15.55 3.73
N ASP A 84 -0.91 16.75 4.28
CA ASP A 84 -0.73 16.93 5.71
C ASP A 84 -2.06 16.70 6.44
N ARG A 85 -3.15 17.25 5.89
CA ARG A 85 -4.50 16.99 6.38
C ARG A 85 -4.84 15.50 6.28
N ALA A 86 -4.55 14.84 5.16
CA ALA A 86 -4.82 13.41 5.01
C ALA A 86 -4.09 12.56 6.06
N ILE A 87 -2.84 12.88 6.36
CA ILE A 87 -2.06 12.20 7.40
C ILE A 87 -2.69 12.42 8.78
N GLU A 88 -3.13 13.63 9.09
CA GLU A 88 -3.78 13.96 10.36
C GLU A 88 -5.12 13.23 10.52
N GLU A 89 -5.97 13.24 9.49
CA GLU A 89 -7.26 12.55 9.46
C GLU A 89 -7.07 11.03 9.66
N VAL A 90 -6.09 10.44 8.97
CA VAL A 90 -5.75 9.02 9.10
C VAL A 90 -5.25 8.69 10.50
N LYS A 91 -4.35 9.51 11.08
CA LYS A 91 -3.81 9.31 12.43
C LYS A 91 -4.85 9.48 13.53
N SER A 92 -5.76 10.44 13.36
CA SER A 92 -6.88 10.67 14.29
C SER A 92 -7.99 9.63 14.14
N GLN A 93 -7.92 8.77 13.11
CA GLN A 93 -8.96 7.80 12.77
C GLN A 93 -10.34 8.44 12.67
N SER A 94 -10.40 9.65 12.11
CA SER A 94 -11.66 10.34 11.81
C SER A 94 -12.48 9.56 10.77
N GLU A 95 -13.73 9.95 10.52
CA GLU A 95 -14.53 9.32 9.45
C GLU A 95 -13.83 9.43 8.09
N ILE A 96 -13.24 10.59 7.79
CA ILE A 96 -12.41 10.81 6.59
C ILE A 96 -11.19 9.90 6.61
N GLY A 97 -10.46 9.86 7.73
CA GLY A 97 -9.26 9.02 7.88
C GLY A 97 -9.53 7.53 7.69
N ARG A 98 -10.62 7.03 8.26
CA ARG A 98 -11.06 5.63 8.08
C ARG A 98 -11.39 5.35 6.62
N LEU A 99 -12.09 6.26 5.94
CA LEU A 99 -12.38 6.13 4.51
C LEU A 99 -11.09 6.09 3.67
N LEU A 100 -10.13 6.98 3.96
CA LEU A 100 -8.82 6.98 3.29
C LEU A 100 -8.06 5.66 3.51
N VAL A 101 -8.11 5.11 4.72
CA VAL A 101 -7.53 3.81 5.06
C VAL A 101 -8.21 2.66 4.31
N GLU A 102 -9.53 2.71 4.11
CA GLU A 102 -10.25 1.73 3.30
C GLU A 102 -9.89 1.82 1.82
N ILE A 103 -9.82 3.03 1.28
CA ILE A 103 -9.42 3.27 -0.12
C ILE A 103 -8.03 2.70 -0.35
N GLU A 104 -7.06 3.02 0.51
CA GLU A 104 -5.70 2.49 0.37
C GLU A 104 -5.64 0.98 0.55
N GLN A 105 -6.41 0.39 1.46
CA GLN A 105 -6.48 -1.08 1.56
C GLN A 105 -6.98 -1.72 0.25
N ARG A 106 -7.95 -1.11 -0.44
CA ARG A 106 -8.41 -1.59 -1.75
C ARG A 106 -7.32 -1.47 -2.81
N VAL A 107 -6.58 -0.35 -2.83
CA VAL A 107 -5.45 -0.16 -3.74
C VAL A 107 -4.37 -1.21 -3.49
N ILE A 108 -3.96 -1.42 -2.24
CA ILE A 108 -2.95 -2.42 -1.91
C ILE A 108 -3.41 -3.83 -2.27
N ASN A 109 -4.65 -4.20 -1.96
CA ASN A 109 -5.21 -5.49 -2.36
C ASN A 109 -5.18 -5.68 -3.88
N HIS A 110 -5.53 -4.64 -4.65
CA HIS A 110 -5.46 -4.69 -6.10
C HIS A 110 -4.02 -4.90 -6.59
N LEU A 111 -3.05 -4.14 -6.05
CA LEU A 111 -1.63 -4.29 -6.37
C LEU A 111 -1.11 -5.70 -6.06
N MET A 112 -1.50 -6.27 -4.91
CA MET A 112 -1.15 -7.62 -4.48
C MET A 112 -1.74 -8.69 -5.40
N GLN A 113 -2.98 -8.50 -5.88
CA GLN A 113 -3.60 -9.40 -6.85
C GLN A 113 -2.90 -9.33 -8.21
N THR A 114 -2.51 -8.14 -8.67
CA THR A 114 -1.80 -7.95 -9.94
C THR A 114 -0.44 -8.66 -9.96
N ILE A 115 0.29 -8.68 -8.84
CA ILE A 115 1.60 -9.35 -8.77
C ILE A 115 1.52 -10.86 -8.52
N SER A 116 0.35 -11.38 -8.12
CA SER A 116 0.15 -12.80 -7.82
C SER A 116 -0.36 -13.62 -9.02
N GLN A 117 -0.62 -12.96 -10.17
CA GLN A 117 -1.01 -13.59 -11.43
C GLN A 117 0.19 -13.84 -12.35
#